data_AF-A0A523D4X9-F1
#
_entry.id   AF-A0A523D4X9-F1
#
_cell.length_a   1.000
_cell.length_b   1.000
_cell.length_c   1.000
_cell.angle_alpha   90.00
_cell.angle_beta   90.00
_cell.angle_gamma   90.00
#
_symmetry.space_group_name_H-M   'P 1'
#
loop_
_entity.id
_entity.type
_entity.pdbx_description
1 polymer ?
#
loop_
_entity_poly.entity_id
_entity_poly.type
_entity_poly.pdbx_seq_one_letter_code
_entity_poly.pdbx_strand_id
1 'polypeptide(L)'
;MDSGSPSRRRSGYVTGGVALAVMLVVLLLGAVQDALGLEVAGLQLLRESLLLDPTVVAVILLSLLLFFRRDEREALPSLQAGTVPLMDLVPLAVAVLGVQVVVDNAWSFLGRWTASPAIPQELAAPLHRLGMGGALLLALAILMLLVPRLRRRLRECAAARRLRSGLYFTVAVLVVVYGILVWVGVLVAGPNQVRLSMPPVFAATALLIVGQAVIALGEEIFYRGILQGEVSRVLVKAGVENPRNRRMLALGAVSLLFALEHVGPGMTREMFLATFLYAFCMSLLFGFLFELTGNLAVCSLAHFFNNLIVLGLGPVLWIPGPLAAFGDGVYLMAFLSITFVFLFLLSQDPSKSLAPIRPRD
;
A
#
# COMPACT_ATOMS: atom_id res chain seq x y z
N MET A 1 -50.42 -23.26 33.18
CA MET A 1 -49.67 -22.06 33.57
C MET A 1 -48.45 -21.99 32.68
N ASP A 2 -48.61 -21.30 31.54
CA ASP A 2 -47.60 -21.21 30.49
C ASP A 2 -46.54 -20.18 30.87
N SER A 3 -45.31 -20.65 31.02
CA SER A 3 -44.12 -19.83 31.16
C SER A 3 -43.84 -19.14 29.83
N GLY A 4 -44.26 -17.88 29.70
CA GLY A 4 -44.02 -17.05 28.53
C GLY A 4 -42.52 -16.93 28.23
N SER A 5 -42.10 -17.51 27.10
CA SER A 5 -40.77 -17.30 26.56
C SER A 5 -40.58 -15.81 26.24
N PRO A 6 -39.51 -15.15 26.71
CA PRO A 6 -39.25 -13.79 26.27
C PRO A 6 -39.00 -13.81 24.76
N SER A 7 -39.88 -13.14 24.03
CA SER A 7 -39.78 -12.98 22.60
C SER A 7 -38.45 -12.33 22.27
N ARG A 8 -37.59 -13.06 21.55
CA ARG A 8 -36.40 -12.53 20.89
C ARG A 8 -36.87 -11.45 19.92
N ARG A 9 -36.86 -10.18 20.36
CA ARG A 9 -36.98 -9.03 19.46
C ARG A 9 -35.78 -9.04 18.52
N ARG A 10 -35.97 -9.64 17.35
CA ARG A 10 -35.18 -9.36 16.15
C ARG A 10 -35.55 -7.96 15.71
N SER A 11 -34.70 -6.98 16.00
CA SER A 11 -34.78 -5.67 15.35
C SER A 11 -33.41 -5.01 15.34
N GLY A 12 -32.90 -4.78 14.13
CA GLY A 12 -32.09 -3.61 13.81
C GLY A 12 -30.61 -3.57 14.25
N TYR A 13 -29.80 -4.58 13.95
CA TYR A 13 -28.34 -4.47 14.10
C TYR A 13 -27.62 -4.94 12.83
N VAL A 14 -27.74 -4.13 11.79
CA VAL A 14 -26.99 -4.21 10.54
C VAL A 14 -26.71 -2.77 10.12
N THR A 15 -25.69 -2.12 10.69
CA THR A 15 -25.42 -0.71 10.36
C THR A 15 -23.93 -0.40 10.19
N GLY A 16 -23.03 -0.84 11.09
CA GLY A 16 -21.60 -0.49 10.96
C GLY A 16 -20.86 -1.20 9.82
N GLY A 17 -20.95 -2.52 9.75
CA GLY A 17 -20.30 -3.31 8.69
C GLY A 17 -20.92 -3.10 7.31
N VAL A 18 -22.24 -2.91 7.25
CA VAL A 18 -22.93 -2.57 5.99
C VAL A 18 -22.62 -1.14 5.57
N ALA A 19 -22.52 -0.17 6.47
CA ALA A 19 -22.11 1.19 6.08
C ALA A 19 -20.66 1.23 5.54
N LEU A 20 -19.72 0.52 6.17
CA LEU A 20 -18.35 0.43 5.68
C LEU A 20 -18.27 -0.32 4.33
N ALA A 21 -19.00 -1.43 4.19
CA ALA A 21 -19.07 -2.17 2.93
C ALA A 21 -19.75 -1.34 1.83
N VAL A 22 -20.84 -0.62 2.13
CA VAL A 22 -21.53 0.29 1.21
C VAL A 22 -20.62 1.45 0.84
N MET A 23 -19.87 2.03 1.77
CA MET A 23 -18.92 3.11 1.48
C MET A 23 -17.78 2.63 0.57
N LEU A 24 -17.19 1.46 0.87
CA LEU A 24 -16.17 0.86 0.01
C LEU A 24 -16.71 0.47 -1.36
N VAL A 25 -17.95 -0.03 -1.43
CA VAL A 25 -18.64 -0.36 -2.69
C VAL A 25 -18.97 0.90 -3.47
N VAL A 26 -19.37 2.01 -2.82
CA VAL A 26 -19.64 3.29 -3.49
C VAL A 26 -18.36 3.93 -4.02
N LEU A 27 -17.27 3.89 -3.25
CA LEU A 27 -15.95 4.34 -3.70
C LEU A 27 -15.43 3.48 -4.87
N LEU A 28 -15.62 2.16 -4.78
CA LEU A 28 -15.27 1.21 -5.83
C LEU A 28 -16.11 1.42 -7.09
N LEU A 29 -17.43 1.61 -6.96
CA LEU A 29 -18.34 1.85 -8.07
C LEU A 29 -18.06 3.20 -8.74
N GLY A 30 -17.73 4.24 -7.97
CA GLY A 30 -17.31 5.53 -8.51
C GLY A 30 -16.03 5.44 -9.33
N ALA A 31 -15.01 4.75 -8.80
CA ALA A 31 -13.77 4.52 -9.54
C ALA A 31 -13.95 3.63 -10.79
N VAL A 32 -14.80 2.61 -10.71
CA VAL A 32 -15.14 1.74 -11.85
C VAL A 32 -15.98 2.48 -12.90
N GLN A 33 -16.84 3.41 -12.51
CA GLN A 33 -17.58 4.25 -13.47
C GLN A 33 -16.67 5.18 -14.25
N ASP A 34 -15.76 5.88 -13.56
CA ASP A 34 -14.76 6.73 -14.19
C ASP A 34 -13.90 5.95 -15.19
N ALA A 35 -13.49 4.75 -14.80
CA ALA A 35 -12.70 3.85 -15.63
C ALA A 35 -13.42 3.39 -16.89
N LEU A 36 -14.73 3.20 -16.81
CA LEU A 36 -15.54 2.60 -17.87
C LEU A 36 -16.29 3.65 -18.70
N GLY A 37 -16.17 4.94 -18.36
CA GLY A 37 -16.94 6.01 -19.01
C GLY A 37 -18.45 5.83 -18.85
N LEU A 38 -18.90 5.20 -17.76
CA LEU A 38 -20.30 4.90 -17.53
C LEU A 38 -20.95 6.08 -16.79
N GLU A 39 -21.74 6.87 -17.52
CA GLU A 39 -22.60 7.90 -16.93
C GLU A 39 -23.83 7.23 -16.30
N VAL A 40 -23.81 7.03 -14.97
CA VAL A 40 -25.01 6.61 -14.24
C VAL A 40 -25.63 7.83 -13.58
N ALA A 41 -26.71 8.32 -14.18
CA ALA A 41 -27.52 9.41 -13.64
C ALA A 41 -27.94 9.09 -12.20
N GLY A 42 -27.52 9.94 -11.26
CA GLY A 42 -27.73 9.78 -9.82
C GLY A 42 -26.45 9.53 -9.02
N LEU A 43 -25.49 8.73 -9.53
CA LEU A 43 -24.20 8.52 -8.85
C LEU A 43 -23.24 9.69 -9.05
N GLN A 44 -23.32 10.33 -10.22
CA GLN A 44 -22.56 11.54 -10.56
C GLN A 44 -23.00 12.75 -9.71
N LEU A 45 -24.30 12.88 -9.46
CA LEU A 45 -24.86 13.88 -8.54
C LEU A 45 -24.44 13.59 -7.08
N LEU A 46 -24.39 12.31 -6.68
CA LEU A 46 -23.91 11.88 -5.37
C LEU A 46 -22.40 12.14 -5.22
N ARG A 47 -21.63 11.98 -6.28
CA ARG A 47 -20.19 12.23 -6.34
C ARG A 47 -19.85 13.71 -6.29
N GLU A 48 -20.55 14.53 -7.07
CA GLU A 48 -20.39 15.99 -7.08
C GLU A 48 -20.83 16.63 -5.76
N SER A 49 -21.79 16.02 -5.05
CA SER A 49 -22.29 16.53 -3.76
C SER A 49 -21.57 15.98 -2.51
N LEU A 50 -20.94 14.79 -2.58
CA LEU A 50 -20.32 14.15 -1.39
C LEU A 50 -18.85 13.71 -1.55
N LEU A 51 -18.28 13.62 -2.75
CA LEU A 51 -17.00 12.91 -2.99
C LEU A 51 -15.90 13.72 -3.69
N LEU A 52 -16.08 15.01 -4.00
CA LEU A 52 -15.04 15.78 -4.71
C LEU A 52 -13.98 16.45 -3.82
N ASP A 53 -14.11 16.33 -2.50
CA ASP A 53 -13.01 16.73 -1.63
C ASP A 53 -12.80 15.64 -0.57
N PRO A 54 -11.65 14.93 -0.60
CA PRO A 54 -11.22 14.08 0.50
C PRO A 54 -11.35 14.80 1.86
N THR A 55 -11.21 16.13 1.87
CA THR A 55 -11.43 17.01 3.02
C THR A 55 -12.90 17.11 3.43
N VAL A 56 -13.87 17.07 2.51
CA VAL A 56 -15.31 17.06 2.84
C VAL A 56 -15.73 15.69 3.36
N VAL A 57 -15.27 14.61 2.75
CA VAL A 57 -15.45 13.25 3.29
C VAL A 57 -14.79 13.16 4.67
N ALA A 58 -13.63 13.80 4.85
CA ALA A 58 -12.96 13.88 6.14
C ALA A 58 -13.74 14.65 7.19
N VAL A 59 -14.26 15.82 6.83
CA VAL A 59 -15.05 16.68 7.70
C VAL A 59 -16.38 16.02 8.03
N ILE A 60 -17.02 15.30 7.10
CA ILE A 60 -18.22 14.51 7.37
C ILE A 60 -17.88 13.36 8.31
N LEU A 61 -16.82 12.60 8.04
CA LEU A 61 -16.40 11.50 8.91
C LEU A 61 -16.03 12.01 10.31
N LEU A 62 -15.30 13.13 10.41
CA LEU A 62 -14.90 13.80 11.67
C LEU A 62 -16.09 14.44 12.39
N SER A 63 -17.06 15.01 11.67
CA SER A 63 -18.27 15.61 12.26
C SER A 63 -19.22 14.53 12.78
N LEU A 64 -19.42 13.44 12.04
CA LEU A 64 -20.12 12.25 12.52
C LEU A 64 -19.42 11.70 13.76
N LEU A 65 -18.09 11.61 13.72
CA LEU A 65 -17.23 11.24 14.85
C LEU A 65 -17.46 12.05 16.12
N LEU A 66 -17.46 13.38 16.01
CA LEU A 66 -17.65 14.29 17.14
C LEU A 66 -19.10 14.28 17.63
N PHE A 67 -20.06 14.11 16.72
CA PHE A 67 -21.48 14.00 17.02
C PHE A 67 -21.79 12.72 17.80
N PHE A 68 -21.31 11.56 17.36
CA PHE A 68 -21.52 10.27 18.04
C PHE A 68 -20.69 10.10 19.33
N ARG A 69 -19.58 10.83 19.48
CA ARG A 69 -18.81 10.90 20.73
C ARG A 69 -19.58 11.56 21.88
N ARG A 70 -20.60 12.38 21.55
CA ARG A 70 -21.48 13.01 22.54
C ARG A 70 -22.54 12.05 23.08
N ASP A 71 -23.00 11.07 22.28
CA ASP A 71 -24.03 10.10 22.67
C ASP A 71 -23.48 8.82 23.34
N GLU A 72 -22.30 8.32 22.94
CA GLU A 72 -21.76 7.05 23.46
C GLU A 72 -21.27 7.10 24.93
N ARG A 73 -21.17 8.29 25.54
CA ARG A 73 -20.82 8.42 26.96
C ARG A 73 -22.00 8.24 27.92
N GLU A 74 -23.23 8.25 27.43
CA GLU A 74 -24.41 8.21 28.32
C GLU A 74 -25.16 6.87 28.35
N ALA A 75 -24.93 5.96 27.41
CA ALA A 75 -25.47 4.61 27.52
C ALA A 75 -24.72 3.66 26.59
N LEU A 76 -24.16 2.55 27.09
CA LEU A 76 -24.38 1.25 26.47
C LEU A 76 -23.86 0.09 27.33
N PRO A 77 -24.71 -0.90 27.65
CA PRO A 77 -24.30 -2.21 28.15
C PRO A 77 -23.50 -2.99 27.09
N SER A 78 -22.81 -4.04 27.55
CA SER A 78 -21.90 -4.93 26.80
C SER A 78 -22.26 -5.09 25.31
N LEU A 79 -21.40 -4.57 24.43
CA LEU A 79 -21.51 -4.70 22.97
C LEU A 79 -21.55 -6.17 22.55
N GLN A 80 -22.55 -6.55 21.74
CA GLN A 80 -22.63 -7.87 21.11
C GLN A 80 -21.58 -8.01 19.99
N ALA A 81 -21.00 -9.20 19.88
CA ALA A 81 -20.08 -9.56 18.80
C ALA A 81 -20.71 -9.29 17.41
N GLY A 82 -19.96 -8.69 16.49
CA GLY A 82 -20.44 -8.28 15.16
C GLY A 82 -20.79 -6.79 15.01
N THR A 83 -20.62 -6.00 16.08
CA THR A 83 -20.75 -4.53 16.01
C THR A 83 -19.37 -3.87 16.09
N VAL A 84 -19.09 -2.93 15.18
CA VAL A 84 -17.88 -2.10 15.22
C VAL A 84 -18.30 -0.73 15.75
N PRO A 85 -17.85 -0.32 16.96
CA PRO A 85 -18.05 1.02 17.46
C PRO A 85 -17.49 2.03 16.46
N LEU A 86 -18.24 3.11 16.17
CA LEU A 86 -17.75 4.14 15.25
C LEU A 86 -16.40 4.71 15.71
N MET A 87 -16.20 4.78 17.02
CA MET A 87 -14.96 5.24 17.66
C MET A 87 -13.72 4.41 17.29
N ASP A 88 -13.89 3.18 16.81
CA ASP A 88 -12.78 2.35 16.35
C ASP A 88 -12.33 2.66 14.91
N LEU A 89 -13.23 3.23 14.10
CA LEU A 89 -12.94 3.67 12.74
C LEU A 89 -12.21 5.02 12.70
N VAL A 90 -12.24 5.76 13.81
CA VAL A 90 -11.67 7.10 13.93
C VAL A 90 -10.22 7.17 13.52
N PRO A 91 -9.32 6.34 14.06
CA PRO A 91 -7.91 6.56 13.78
C PRO A 91 -7.53 6.00 12.41
N LEU A 92 -8.37 5.11 11.84
CA LEU A 92 -8.28 4.71 10.44
C LEU A 92 -8.66 5.87 9.53
N ALA A 93 -9.79 6.54 9.80
CA ALA A 93 -10.21 7.73 9.06
C ALA A 93 -9.17 8.84 9.17
N VAL A 94 -8.73 9.20 10.38
CA VAL A 94 -7.68 10.21 10.61
C VAL A 94 -6.38 9.84 9.90
N ALA A 95 -6.00 8.56 9.85
CA ALA A 95 -4.81 8.12 9.12
C ALA A 95 -4.96 8.33 7.62
N VAL A 96 -6.06 7.85 7.02
CA VAL A 96 -6.30 7.97 5.57
C VAL A 96 -6.43 9.43 5.16
N LEU A 97 -7.30 10.16 5.84
CA LEU A 97 -7.64 11.55 5.49
C LEU A 97 -6.49 12.50 5.80
N GLY A 98 -5.85 12.33 6.96
CA GLY A 98 -4.72 13.17 7.36
C GLY A 98 -3.54 13.00 6.42
N VAL A 99 -3.23 11.76 6.01
CA VAL A 99 -2.18 11.50 5.02
C VAL A 99 -2.59 12.08 3.67
N GLN A 100 -3.81 11.83 3.19
CA GLN A 100 -4.29 12.33 1.90
C GLN A 100 -4.22 13.86 1.82
N VAL A 101 -4.74 14.57 2.82
CA VAL A 101 -4.72 16.04 2.86
C VAL A 101 -3.28 16.56 2.82
N VAL A 102 -2.35 15.95 3.55
CA VAL A 102 -0.94 16.37 3.51
C VAL A 102 -0.33 16.09 2.14
N VAL A 103 -0.60 14.93 1.55
CA VAL A 103 -0.11 14.54 0.23
C VAL A 103 -0.64 15.49 -0.86
N ASP A 104 -1.93 15.82 -0.86
CA ASP A 104 -2.54 16.71 -1.86
C ASP A 104 -2.03 18.16 -1.76
N ASN A 105 -1.89 18.66 -0.52
CA ASN A 105 -1.32 19.99 -0.29
C ASN A 105 0.17 20.02 -0.64
N ALA A 106 0.92 18.97 -0.31
CA ALA A 106 2.31 18.84 -0.69
C ALA A 106 2.45 18.78 -2.22
N TRP A 107 1.59 18.04 -2.91
CA TRP A 107 1.58 17.95 -4.37
C TRP A 107 1.40 19.32 -5.01
N SER A 108 0.39 20.07 -4.56
CA SER A 108 0.10 21.41 -5.08
C SER A 108 1.23 22.40 -4.79
N PHE A 109 1.80 22.35 -3.58
CA PHE A 109 2.89 23.22 -3.18
C PHE A 109 4.20 22.89 -3.92
N LEU A 110 4.58 21.62 -3.96
CA LEU A 110 5.80 21.13 -4.61
C LEU A 110 5.71 21.33 -6.11
N GLY A 111 4.57 21.07 -6.74
CA GLY A 111 4.35 21.35 -8.16
C GLY A 111 4.63 22.81 -8.50
N ARG A 112 4.03 23.75 -7.76
CA ARG A 112 4.29 25.20 -7.92
C ARG A 112 5.75 25.57 -7.69
N TRP A 113 6.37 25.01 -6.66
CA TRP A 113 7.77 25.27 -6.34
C TRP A 113 8.71 24.75 -7.44
N THR A 114 8.52 23.50 -7.89
CA THR A 114 9.32 22.88 -8.97
C THR A 114 9.11 23.49 -10.35
N ALA A 115 7.96 24.13 -10.58
CA ALA A 115 7.70 24.92 -11.79
C ALA A 115 8.38 26.31 -11.78
N SER A 116 9.03 26.69 -10.68
CA SER A 116 9.77 27.95 -10.60
C SER A 116 10.95 27.94 -11.58
N PRO A 117 11.18 29.04 -12.35
CA PRO A 117 12.24 29.12 -13.35
C PRO A 117 13.66 28.99 -12.77
N ALA A 118 13.82 29.07 -11.44
CA ALA A 118 15.09 28.90 -10.76
C ALA A 118 15.56 27.44 -10.66
N ILE A 119 14.68 26.46 -10.90
CA ILE A 119 15.03 25.04 -10.78
C ILE A 119 15.39 24.48 -12.16
N PRO A 120 16.59 23.89 -12.35
CA PRO A 120 16.94 23.20 -13.58
C PRO A 120 15.89 22.13 -13.92
N GLN A 121 15.41 22.11 -15.16
CA GLN A 121 14.32 21.21 -15.59
C GLN A 121 14.64 19.73 -15.34
N GLU A 122 15.91 19.33 -15.46
CA GLU A 122 16.39 17.97 -15.18
C GLU A 122 16.23 17.56 -13.70
N LEU A 123 16.17 18.52 -12.78
CA LEU A 123 16.00 18.28 -11.34
C LEU A 123 14.54 18.37 -10.88
N ALA A 124 13.65 18.96 -11.68
CA ALA A 124 12.27 19.20 -11.29
C ALA A 124 11.54 17.90 -10.89
N ALA A 125 11.59 16.87 -11.74
CA ALA A 125 10.95 15.58 -11.46
C ALA A 125 11.58 14.82 -10.26
N PRO A 126 12.92 14.67 -10.15
CA PRO A 126 13.56 14.10 -8.97
C PRO A 126 13.20 14.82 -7.67
N LEU A 127 13.25 16.16 -7.66
CA LEU A 127 12.92 16.97 -6.48
C LEU A 127 11.45 16.85 -6.10
N HIS A 128 10.55 16.81 -7.10
CA HIS A 128 9.13 16.58 -6.86
C HIS A 128 8.90 15.22 -6.17
N ARG A 129 9.50 14.14 -6.69
CA ARG A 129 9.38 12.78 -6.10
C ARG A 129 9.94 12.74 -4.68
N LEU A 130 11.13 13.30 -4.46
CA LEU A 130 11.75 13.35 -3.14
C LEU A 130 10.90 14.17 -2.15
N GLY A 131 10.39 15.32 -2.59
CA GLY A 131 9.50 16.16 -1.79
C GLY A 131 8.21 15.44 -1.41
N MET A 132 7.59 14.72 -2.36
CA MET A 132 6.38 13.93 -2.11
C MET A 132 6.62 12.81 -1.10
N GLY A 133 7.69 12.04 -1.27
CA GLY A 133 8.07 11.02 -0.30
C GLY A 133 8.37 11.61 1.09
N GLY A 134 9.07 12.75 1.12
CA GLY A 134 9.37 13.47 2.36
C GLY A 134 8.11 13.96 3.07
N ALA A 135 7.15 14.53 2.32
CA ALA A 135 5.86 14.97 2.85
C ALA A 135 5.04 13.80 3.40
N LEU A 136 5.01 12.67 2.70
CA LEU A 136 4.37 11.44 3.19
C LEU A 136 5.00 10.97 4.50
N LEU A 137 6.33 10.89 4.59
CA LEU A 137 7.01 10.51 5.83
C LEU A 137 6.75 11.49 6.98
N LEU A 138 6.68 12.79 6.68
CA LEU A 138 6.33 13.81 7.68
C LEU A 138 4.88 13.63 8.17
N ALA A 139 3.93 13.41 7.26
CA ALA A 139 2.53 13.14 7.61
C ALA A 139 2.43 11.91 8.53
N LEU A 140 3.14 10.84 8.20
CA LEU A 140 3.21 9.62 8.99
C LEU A 140 3.85 9.87 10.37
N ALA A 141 4.90 10.68 10.44
CA ALA A 141 5.52 11.05 11.72
C ALA A 141 4.54 11.81 12.62
N ILE A 142 3.83 12.82 12.07
CA ILE A 142 2.79 13.56 12.80
C ILE A 142 1.68 12.63 13.26
N LEU A 143 1.19 11.76 12.37
CA LEU A 143 0.16 10.77 12.69
C LEU A 143 0.61 9.84 13.84
N MET A 144 1.87 9.41 13.87
CA MET A 144 2.40 8.56 14.94
C MET A 144 2.56 9.30 16.27
N LEU A 145 2.76 10.62 16.25
CA LEU A 145 2.74 11.46 17.45
C LEU A 145 1.31 11.59 18.00
N LEU A 146 0.33 11.82 17.10
CA LEU A 146 -1.09 11.98 17.46
C LEU A 146 -1.75 10.66 17.87
N VAL A 147 -1.29 9.54 17.34
CA VAL A 147 -1.91 8.22 17.51
C VAL A 147 -0.86 7.22 18.05
N PRO A 148 -0.60 7.19 19.38
CA PRO A 148 0.48 6.38 19.98
C PRO A 148 0.43 4.89 19.67
N ARG A 149 -0.76 4.33 19.42
CA ARG A 149 -0.94 2.93 19.02
C ARG A 149 -0.23 2.60 17.70
N LEU A 150 -0.24 3.53 16.73
CA LEU A 150 0.42 3.36 15.44
C LEU A 150 1.94 3.37 15.59
N ARG A 151 2.46 4.21 16.50
CA ARG A 151 3.89 4.24 16.86
C ARG A 151 4.38 2.90 17.42
N ARG A 152 3.61 2.28 18.33
CA ARG A 152 3.95 0.96 18.89
C ARG A 152 4.04 -0.09 17.79
N ARG A 153 3.03 -0.12 16.93
CA ARG A 153 2.95 -1.04 15.80
C ARG A 153 4.13 -0.87 14.84
N LEU A 154 4.46 0.37 14.46
CA LEU A 154 5.61 0.62 13.60
C LEU A 154 6.91 0.14 14.25
N ARG A 155 7.13 0.39 15.54
CA ARG A 155 8.33 -0.09 16.24
C ARG A 155 8.49 -1.60 16.18
N GLU A 156 7.39 -2.34 16.29
CA GLU A 156 7.38 -3.80 16.19
C GLU A 156 7.75 -4.26 14.76
N CYS A 157 7.22 -3.58 13.74
CA CYS A 157 7.50 -3.87 12.34
C CYS A 157 8.89 -3.39 11.85
N ALA A 158 9.40 -2.30 12.43
CA ALA A 158 10.65 -1.62 12.06
C ALA A 158 11.80 -1.90 13.05
N ALA A 159 11.70 -2.95 13.86
CA ALA A 159 12.76 -3.33 14.79
C ALA A 159 14.10 -3.50 14.05
N ALA A 160 15.20 -2.98 14.59
CA ALA A 160 16.50 -2.93 13.89
C ALA A 160 16.99 -4.30 13.37
N ARG A 161 16.68 -5.39 14.10
CA ARG A 161 16.97 -6.76 13.67
C ARG A 161 16.23 -7.12 12.37
N ARG A 162 14.97 -6.71 12.25
CA ARG A 162 14.15 -6.90 11.04
C ARG A 162 14.71 -6.10 9.87
N LEU A 163 15.11 -4.84 10.09
CA LEU A 163 15.74 -4.02 9.05
C LEU A 163 16.97 -4.69 8.44
N ARG A 164 17.92 -5.14 9.28
CA ARG A 164 19.13 -5.83 8.81
C ARG A 164 18.80 -7.12 8.07
N SER A 165 17.92 -7.95 8.63
CA SER A 165 17.51 -9.20 7.97
C SER A 165 16.81 -8.97 6.63
N GLY A 166 16.03 -7.90 6.52
CA GLY A 166 15.35 -7.55 5.27
C GLY A 166 16.33 -7.10 4.21
N LEU A 167 17.31 -6.26 4.58
CA LEU A 167 18.38 -5.85 3.68
C LEU A 167 19.19 -7.06 3.17
N TYR A 168 19.65 -7.93 4.07
CA TYR A 168 20.41 -9.13 3.67
C TYR A 168 19.59 -10.05 2.77
N PHE A 169 18.31 -10.24 3.09
CA PHE A 169 17.40 -11.02 2.26
C PHE A 169 17.27 -10.43 0.85
N THR A 170 16.99 -9.14 0.73
CA THR A 170 16.85 -8.49 -0.58
C THR A 170 18.15 -8.54 -1.37
N VAL A 171 19.30 -8.30 -0.74
CA VAL A 171 20.61 -8.41 -1.40
C VAL A 171 20.86 -9.85 -1.88
N ALA A 172 20.55 -10.86 -1.08
CA ALA A 172 20.70 -12.25 -1.47
C ALA A 172 19.81 -12.60 -2.69
N VAL A 173 18.54 -12.14 -2.68
CA VAL A 173 17.64 -12.31 -3.84
C VAL A 173 18.23 -11.65 -5.08
N LEU A 174 18.68 -10.38 -4.97
CA LEU A 174 19.24 -9.66 -6.12
C LEU A 174 20.49 -10.34 -6.67
N VAL A 175 21.39 -10.82 -5.81
CA VAL A 175 22.58 -11.57 -6.23
C VAL A 175 22.19 -12.84 -6.99
N VAL A 176 21.19 -13.58 -6.52
CA VAL A 176 20.73 -14.79 -7.22
C VAL A 176 20.05 -14.45 -8.54
N VAL A 177 19.18 -13.45 -8.57
CA VAL A 177 18.48 -13.01 -9.79
C VAL A 177 19.48 -12.60 -10.86
N TYR A 178 20.39 -11.67 -10.54
CA TYR A 178 21.39 -11.21 -11.49
C TYR A 178 22.42 -12.30 -11.82
N GLY A 179 22.75 -13.18 -10.87
CA GLY A 179 23.60 -14.34 -11.12
C GLY A 179 22.98 -15.29 -12.16
N ILE A 180 21.69 -15.61 -12.04
CA ILE A 180 20.95 -16.42 -13.02
C ILE A 180 20.87 -15.70 -14.37
N LEU A 181 20.51 -14.41 -14.38
CA LEU A 181 20.39 -13.65 -15.63
C LEU A 181 21.73 -13.54 -16.38
N VAL A 182 22.82 -13.26 -15.66
CA VAL A 182 24.19 -13.26 -16.22
C VAL A 182 24.52 -14.63 -16.76
N TRP A 183 24.27 -15.71 -15.99
CA TRP A 183 24.54 -17.08 -16.42
C TRP A 183 23.79 -17.44 -17.70
N VAL A 184 22.49 -17.15 -17.77
CA VAL A 184 21.68 -17.34 -18.99
C VAL A 184 22.24 -16.52 -20.14
N GLY A 185 22.58 -15.25 -19.92
CA GLY A 185 23.21 -14.41 -20.94
C GLY A 185 24.51 -15.00 -21.48
N VAL A 186 25.35 -15.56 -20.60
CA VAL A 186 26.63 -16.18 -20.97
C VAL A 186 26.40 -17.44 -21.80
N LEU A 187 25.39 -18.24 -21.48
CA LEU A 187 25.03 -19.41 -22.28
C LEU A 187 24.51 -19.04 -23.67
N VAL A 188 23.80 -17.91 -23.80
CA VAL A 188 23.18 -17.48 -25.07
C VAL A 188 24.17 -16.75 -25.98
N ALA A 189 24.97 -15.84 -25.44
CA ALA A 189 25.86 -14.97 -26.24
C ALA A 189 27.36 -15.18 -25.98
N GLY A 190 27.72 -16.00 -25.00
CA GLY A 190 29.11 -16.20 -24.61
C GLY A 190 29.62 -15.16 -23.59
N PRO A 191 30.71 -15.48 -22.87
CA PRO A 191 31.15 -14.73 -21.70
C PRO A 191 31.60 -13.29 -21.99
N ASN A 192 32.17 -13.03 -23.18
CA ASN A 192 32.70 -11.72 -23.54
C ASN A 192 31.64 -10.75 -24.09
N GLN A 193 30.41 -11.23 -24.24
CA GLN A 193 29.31 -10.49 -24.88
C GLN A 193 28.27 -9.99 -23.88
N VAL A 194 28.30 -10.50 -22.64
CA VAL A 194 27.38 -10.10 -21.58
C VAL A 194 27.95 -8.92 -20.82
N ARG A 195 27.18 -7.85 -20.67
CA ARG A 195 27.57 -6.69 -19.86
C ARG A 195 26.44 -6.30 -18.94
N LEU A 196 26.72 -6.26 -17.63
CA LEU A 196 25.81 -5.63 -16.69
C LEU A 196 26.05 -4.12 -16.76
N SER A 197 25.02 -3.38 -17.18
CA SER A 197 25.05 -1.92 -17.23
C SER A 197 24.18 -1.36 -16.11
N MET A 198 24.66 -0.27 -15.52
CA MET A 198 23.88 0.57 -14.62
C MET A 198 23.59 1.87 -15.35
N PRO A 199 22.40 2.47 -15.16
CA PRO A 199 22.18 3.85 -15.61
C PRO A 199 23.23 4.76 -14.96
N PRO A 200 23.75 5.75 -15.69
CA PRO A 200 24.76 6.65 -15.14
C PRO A 200 24.18 7.43 -13.96
N VAL A 201 24.88 7.37 -12.83
CA VAL A 201 24.45 8.00 -11.58
C VAL A 201 24.98 9.43 -11.54
N PHE A 202 24.23 10.33 -12.18
CA PHE A 202 24.41 11.78 -12.04
C PHE A 202 23.55 12.31 -10.89
N ALA A 203 23.70 13.60 -10.54
CA ALA A 203 22.95 14.22 -9.45
C ALA A 203 21.42 14.03 -9.58
N ALA A 204 20.87 14.23 -10.78
CA ALA A 204 19.44 14.04 -11.05
C ALA A 204 18.99 12.58 -10.84
N THR A 205 19.73 11.62 -11.40
CA THR A 205 19.47 10.18 -11.25
C THR A 205 19.55 9.75 -9.78
N ALA A 206 20.58 10.20 -9.06
CA ALA A 206 20.75 9.89 -7.64
C ALA A 206 19.60 10.42 -6.80
N LEU A 207 19.16 11.67 -7.03
CA LEU A 207 18.00 12.25 -6.37
C LEU A 207 16.72 11.48 -6.67
N LEU A 208 16.56 11.02 -7.91
CA LEU A 208 15.39 10.22 -8.30
C LEU A 208 15.39 8.87 -7.58
N ILE A 209 16.53 8.18 -7.52
CA ILE A 209 16.70 6.92 -6.78
C ILE A 209 16.35 7.12 -5.30
N VAL A 210 16.89 8.16 -4.66
CA VAL A 210 16.59 8.47 -3.26
C VAL A 210 15.11 8.80 -3.09
N GLY A 211 14.53 9.60 -3.98
CA GLY A 211 13.11 9.93 -3.96
C GLY A 211 12.22 8.69 -4.03
N GLN A 212 12.55 7.73 -4.89
CA GLN A 212 11.82 6.47 -4.98
C GLN A 212 11.97 5.61 -3.73
N ALA A 213 13.16 5.57 -3.11
CA ALA A 213 13.36 4.85 -1.86
C ALA A 213 12.51 5.45 -0.72
N VAL A 214 12.42 6.78 -0.66
CA VAL A 214 11.62 7.50 0.35
C VAL A 214 10.13 7.28 0.12
N ILE A 215 9.64 7.35 -1.13
CA ILE A 215 8.25 7.05 -1.48
C ILE A 215 7.90 5.61 -1.09
N ALA A 216 8.66 4.63 -1.57
CA ALA A 216 8.40 3.21 -1.30
C ALA A 216 8.41 2.89 0.21
N LEU A 217 9.30 3.54 0.98
CA LEU A 217 9.30 3.41 2.43
C LEU A 217 8.02 3.99 3.05
N GLY A 218 7.64 5.20 2.67
CA GLY A 218 6.45 5.87 3.20
C GLY A 218 5.17 5.09 2.87
N GLU A 219 5.02 4.65 1.62
CA GLU A 219 3.87 3.88 1.19
C GLU A 219 3.78 2.54 1.94
N GLU A 220 4.86 1.77 2.05
CA GLU A 220 4.80 0.49 2.75
C GLU A 220 4.56 0.64 4.26
N ILE A 221 5.08 1.70 4.90
CA ILE A 221 4.74 2.04 6.29
C ILE A 221 3.23 2.31 6.42
N PHE A 222 2.68 3.12 5.50
CA PHE A 222 1.27 3.49 5.52
C PHE A 222 0.37 2.28 5.20
N TYR A 223 0.53 1.66 4.04
CA TYR A 223 -0.37 0.61 3.57
C TYR A 223 -0.21 -0.70 4.34
N ARG A 224 1.02 -1.19 4.57
CA ARG A 224 1.23 -2.49 5.24
C ARG A 224 1.38 -2.35 6.73
N GLY A 225 2.20 -1.39 7.15
CA GLY A 225 2.50 -1.17 8.56
C GLY A 225 1.27 -0.74 9.34
N ILE A 226 0.51 0.22 8.80
CA ILE A 226 -0.63 0.84 9.48
C ILE A 226 -1.94 0.27 8.93
N LEU A 227 -2.29 0.56 7.67
CA LEU A 227 -3.63 0.42 7.12
C LEU A 227 -4.13 -1.03 7.08
N GLN A 228 -3.37 -1.96 6.48
CA GLN A 228 -3.70 -3.39 6.45
C GLN A 228 -3.91 -3.95 7.85
N GLY A 229 -3.10 -3.43 8.76
CA GLY A 229 -3.21 -3.70 10.14
C GLY A 229 -4.48 -3.21 10.84
N GLU A 230 -4.89 -1.98 10.56
CA GLU A 230 -6.11 -1.40 11.10
C GLU A 230 -7.34 -2.09 10.52
N VAL A 231 -7.36 -2.33 9.21
CA VAL A 231 -8.43 -3.06 8.52
C VAL A 231 -8.58 -4.46 9.13
N SER A 232 -7.48 -5.18 9.35
CA SER A 232 -7.54 -6.47 10.04
C SER A 232 -8.16 -6.34 11.44
N ARG A 233 -7.87 -5.29 12.21
CA ARG A 233 -8.47 -5.12 13.55
C ARG A 233 -9.96 -4.83 13.49
N VAL A 234 -10.39 -3.99 12.55
CA VAL A 234 -11.80 -3.69 12.31
C VAL A 234 -12.57 -4.95 11.92
N LEU A 235 -11.97 -5.81 11.08
CA LEU A 235 -12.58 -7.07 10.67
C LEU A 235 -12.80 -8.04 11.85
N VAL A 236 -11.92 -8.06 12.87
CA VAL A 236 -12.19 -8.83 14.12
C VAL A 236 -13.47 -8.34 14.78
N LYS A 237 -13.60 -7.02 14.95
CA LYS A 237 -14.76 -6.39 15.60
C LYS A 237 -16.05 -6.61 14.80
N ALA A 238 -15.93 -6.68 13.48
CA ALA A 238 -17.02 -7.01 12.56
C ALA A 238 -17.43 -8.49 12.58
N GLY A 239 -16.80 -9.34 13.41
CA GLY A 239 -17.15 -10.76 13.54
C GLY A 239 -16.40 -11.69 12.59
N VAL A 240 -15.33 -11.22 11.91
CA VAL A 240 -14.46 -12.10 11.11
C VAL A 240 -13.47 -12.81 12.04
N GLU A 241 -13.93 -13.92 12.61
CA GLU A 241 -13.16 -14.71 13.58
C GLU A 241 -11.98 -15.44 12.92
N ASN A 242 -12.18 -15.97 11.71
CA ASN A 242 -11.14 -16.74 11.02
C ASN A 242 -9.93 -15.84 10.67
N PRO A 243 -8.73 -16.11 11.24
CA PRO A 243 -7.57 -15.25 11.06
C PRO A 243 -7.05 -15.23 9.62
N ARG A 244 -7.21 -16.32 8.86
CA ARG A 244 -6.80 -16.40 7.45
C ARG A 244 -7.70 -15.52 6.59
N ASN A 245 -9.02 -15.68 6.72
CA ASN A 245 -9.98 -14.87 5.95
C ASN A 245 -9.80 -13.39 6.24
N ARG A 246 -9.62 -13.04 7.52
CA ARG A 246 -9.36 -11.68 7.96
C ARG A 246 -8.14 -11.04 7.30
N ARG A 247 -7.02 -11.76 7.25
CA ARG A 247 -5.79 -11.29 6.59
C ARG A 247 -5.99 -11.12 5.09
N MET A 248 -6.61 -12.10 4.43
CA MET A 248 -6.88 -12.03 2.98
C MET A 248 -7.79 -10.86 2.63
N LEU A 249 -8.83 -10.60 3.42
CA LEU A 249 -9.72 -9.46 3.24
C LEU A 249 -9.01 -8.13 3.48
N ALA A 250 -8.21 -8.03 4.55
CA ALA A 250 -7.44 -6.82 4.81
C ALA A 250 -6.44 -6.52 3.69
N LEU A 251 -5.69 -7.54 3.25
CA LEU A 251 -4.76 -7.46 2.13
C LEU A 251 -5.48 -7.02 0.86
N GLY A 252 -6.60 -7.68 0.50
CA GLY A 252 -7.37 -7.33 -0.70
C GLY A 252 -7.92 -5.91 -0.67
N ALA A 253 -8.45 -5.46 0.47
CA ALA A 253 -8.99 -4.11 0.62
C ALA A 253 -7.90 -3.03 0.50
N VAL A 254 -6.74 -3.25 1.13
CA VAL A 254 -5.59 -2.32 1.06
C VAL A 254 -5.02 -2.29 -0.35
N SER A 255 -4.93 -3.45 -1.02
CA SER A 255 -4.42 -3.52 -2.39
C SER A 255 -5.34 -2.84 -3.38
N LEU A 256 -6.64 -2.94 -3.18
CA LEU A 256 -7.63 -2.20 -3.95
C LEU A 256 -7.47 -0.70 -3.77
N LEU A 257 -7.39 -0.21 -2.52
CA LEU A 257 -7.19 1.21 -2.25
C LEU A 257 -5.88 1.73 -2.86
N PHE A 258 -4.78 1.00 -2.69
CA PHE A 258 -3.50 1.34 -3.29
C PHE A 258 -3.60 1.50 -4.82
N ALA A 259 -4.27 0.55 -5.50
CA ALA A 259 -4.44 0.61 -6.95
C ALA A 259 -5.30 1.80 -7.40
N LEU A 260 -6.32 2.16 -6.61
CA LEU A 260 -7.17 3.31 -6.86
C LEU A 260 -6.43 4.65 -6.70
N GLU A 261 -5.43 4.73 -5.83
CA GLU A 261 -4.62 5.95 -5.69
C GLU A 261 -3.63 6.15 -6.85
N HIS A 262 -3.39 5.12 -7.66
CA HIS A 262 -2.49 5.19 -8.81
C HIS A 262 -3.19 5.54 -10.12
N VAL A 263 -4.52 5.55 -10.14
CA VAL A 263 -5.31 5.96 -11.31
C VAL A 263 -5.69 7.43 -11.18
N GLY A 264 -5.45 8.18 -12.25
CA GLY A 264 -5.63 9.62 -12.29
C GLY A 264 -6.68 10.06 -13.29
N PRO A 265 -7.23 11.28 -13.12
CA PRO A 265 -8.12 11.87 -14.12
C PRO A 265 -7.40 12.04 -15.45
N GLY A 266 -8.11 11.77 -16.56
CA GLY A 266 -7.58 11.92 -17.92
C GLY A 266 -6.89 10.67 -18.48
N MET A 267 -6.81 9.56 -17.75
CA MET A 267 -6.37 8.27 -18.30
C MET A 267 -7.41 7.72 -19.28
N THR A 268 -6.97 7.11 -20.39
CA THR A 268 -7.87 6.30 -21.23
C THR A 268 -8.29 5.03 -20.47
N ARG A 269 -9.34 4.36 -20.94
CA ARG A 269 -9.81 3.10 -20.34
C ARG A 269 -8.72 2.03 -20.31
N GLU A 270 -7.91 1.91 -21.37
CA GLU A 270 -6.81 0.95 -21.43
C GLU A 270 -5.71 1.30 -20.43
N MET A 271 -5.34 2.59 -20.33
CA MET A 271 -4.35 3.06 -19.37
C MET A 271 -4.80 2.86 -17.92
N PHE A 272 -6.08 3.16 -17.64
CA PHE A 272 -6.68 2.90 -16.34
C PHE A 272 -6.55 1.42 -15.99
N LEU A 273 -7.02 0.52 -16.87
CA LEU A 273 -7.06 -0.91 -16.57
C LEU A 273 -5.66 -1.47 -16.37
N ALA A 274 -4.71 -1.09 -17.23
CA ALA A 274 -3.31 -1.52 -17.11
C ALA A 274 -2.69 -1.03 -15.80
N THR A 275 -2.83 0.26 -15.46
CA THR A 275 -2.27 0.87 -14.25
C THR A 275 -2.89 0.28 -12.99
N PHE A 276 -4.22 0.17 -12.96
CA PHE A 276 -4.97 -0.40 -11.85
C PHE A 276 -4.58 -1.86 -11.62
N LEU A 277 -4.63 -2.71 -12.65
CA LEU A 277 -4.30 -4.13 -12.50
C LEU A 277 -2.84 -4.33 -12.08
N TYR A 278 -1.93 -3.55 -12.65
CA TYR A 278 -0.53 -3.59 -12.27
C TYR A 278 -0.34 -3.20 -10.80
N ALA A 279 -0.83 -2.03 -10.38
CA ALA A 279 -0.72 -1.55 -9.01
C ALA A 279 -1.42 -2.51 -8.02
N PHE A 280 -2.59 -3.04 -8.38
CA PHE A 280 -3.31 -4.02 -7.58
C PHE A 280 -2.51 -5.31 -7.38
N CYS A 281 -2.03 -5.92 -8.46
CA CYS A 281 -1.25 -7.15 -8.42
C CYS A 281 0.06 -6.98 -7.63
N MET A 282 0.79 -5.89 -7.87
CA MET A 282 2.02 -5.57 -7.13
C MET A 282 1.73 -5.34 -5.65
N SER A 283 0.65 -4.61 -5.35
CA SER A 283 0.23 -4.36 -3.98
C SER A 283 -0.20 -5.64 -3.25
N LEU A 284 -0.91 -6.55 -3.92
CA LEU A 284 -1.22 -7.88 -3.37
C LEU A 284 0.06 -8.63 -3.03
N LEU A 285 1.05 -8.56 -3.92
CA LEU A 285 2.31 -9.25 -3.78
C LEU A 285 3.13 -8.72 -2.59
N PHE A 286 3.26 -7.40 -2.46
CA PHE A 286 3.93 -6.77 -1.31
C PHE A 286 3.17 -7.01 0.00
N GLY A 287 1.83 -7.01 -0.04
CA GLY A 287 0.99 -7.38 1.10
C GLY A 287 1.22 -8.83 1.53
N PHE A 288 1.35 -9.76 0.59
CA PHE A 288 1.61 -11.15 0.87
C PHE A 288 3.03 -11.38 1.39
N LEU A 289 4.01 -10.69 0.81
CA LEU A 289 5.38 -10.63 1.28
C LEU A 289 5.45 -10.13 2.73
N PHE A 290 4.64 -9.12 3.07
CA PHE A 290 4.53 -8.61 4.44
C PHE A 290 3.90 -9.65 5.38
N GLU A 291 2.82 -10.32 4.98
CA GLU A 291 2.18 -11.37 5.80
C GLU A 291 3.10 -12.57 6.05
N LEU A 292 3.97 -12.91 5.09
CA LEU A 292 4.94 -14.00 5.24
C LEU A 292 6.12 -13.63 6.14
N THR A 293 6.62 -12.39 6.03
CA THR A 293 7.88 -11.99 6.66
C THR A 293 7.69 -11.16 7.94
N GLY A 294 6.54 -10.51 8.10
CA GLY A 294 6.31 -9.49 9.13
C GLY A 294 7.32 -8.32 9.07
N ASN A 295 7.99 -8.11 7.93
CA ASN A 295 9.16 -7.26 7.82
C ASN A 295 8.94 -6.14 6.78
N LEU A 296 8.74 -4.92 7.26
CA LEU A 296 8.55 -3.76 6.40
C LEU A 296 9.77 -3.48 5.51
N ALA A 297 10.99 -3.76 5.96
CA ALA A 297 12.17 -3.51 5.14
C ALA A 297 12.18 -4.36 3.86
N VAL A 298 11.75 -5.62 3.95
CA VAL A 298 11.66 -6.50 2.78
C VAL A 298 10.65 -5.92 1.77
N CYS A 299 9.48 -5.50 2.25
CA CYS A 299 8.45 -4.91 1.41
C CYS A 299 8.88 -3.58 0.80
N SER A 300 9.43 -2.66 1.60
CA SER A 300 9.91 -1.35 1.12
C SER A 300 11.04 -1.49 0.11
N LEU A 301 11.97 -2.44 0.31
CA LEU A 301 13.06 -2.67 -0.65
C LEU A 301 12.57 -3.36 -1.93
N ALA A 302 11.62 -4.29 -1.84
CA ALA A 302 10.98 -4.90 -3.00
C ALA A 302 10.19 -3.87 -3.82
N HIS A 303 9.43 -3.00 -3.15
CA HIS A 303 8.72 -1.90 -3.76
C HIS A 303 9.69 -0.89 -4.38
N PHE A 304 10.72 -0.47 -3.65
CA PHE A 304 11.77 0.40 -4.19
C PHE A 304 12.41 -0.20 -5.45
N PHE A 305 12.78 -1.48 -5.43
CA PHE A 305 13.33 -2.16 -6.60
C PHE A 305 12.35 -2.19 -7.77
N ASN A 306 11.07 -2.46 -7.50
CA ASN A 306 10.01 -2.36 -8.51
C ASN A 306 9.98 -0.96 -9.16
N ASN A 307 10.05 0.10 -8.35
CA ASN A 307 10.06 1.48 -8.87
C ASN A 307 11.30 1.75 -9.72
N LEU A 308 12.47 1.20 -9.35
CA LEU A 308 13.66 1.31 -10.18
C LEU A 308 13.49 0.63 -11.54
N ILE A 309 12.93 -0.59 -11.57
CA ILE A 309 12.69 -1.32 -12.84
C ILE A 309 11.69 -0.56 -13.72
N VAL A 310 10.56 -0.13 -13.17
CA VAL A 310 9.52 0.60 -13.93
C VAL A 310 10.04 1.92 -14.50
N LEU A 311 10.98 2.57 -13.81
CA LEU A 311 11.59 3.82 -14.29
C LEU A 311 12.81 3.61 -15.20
N GLY A 312 13.17 2.37 -15.51
CA GLY A 312 14.39 2.08 -16.27
C GLY A 312 15.68 2.46 -15.53
N LEU A 313 15.63 2.54 -14.20
CA LEU A 313 16.74 2.89 -13.31
C LEU A 313 17.42 1.68 -12.68
N GLY A 314 16.91 0.47 -12.94
CA GLY A 314 17.49 -0.76 -12.44
C GLY A 314 18.73 -1.20 -13.24
N PRO A 315 19.54 -2.12 -12.69
CA PRO A 315 20.59 -2.78 -13.45
C PRO A 315 20.02 -3.57 -14.64
N VAL A 316 20.61 -3.38 -15.82
CA VAL A 316 20.19 -4.05 -17.06
C VAL A 316 21.33 -4.91 -17.59
N LEU A 317 21.01 -6.15 -17.96
CA LEU A 317 21.92 -7.03 -18.67
C LEU A 317 21.82 -6.78 -20.18
N TRP A 318 22.93 -6.36 -20.77
CA TRP A 318 23.10 -6.23 -22.20
C TRP A 318 23.64 -7.51 -22.80
N ILE A 319 23.00 -7.95 -23.88
CA ILE A 319 23.36 -9.13 -24.67
C ILE A 319 23.29 -8.69 -26.15
N PRO A 320 24.24 -9.02 -27.03
CA PRO A 320 24.15 -8.64 -28.44
C PRO A 320 23.07 -9.42 -29.19
N GLY A 321 22.58 -8.82 -30.28
CA GLY A 321 21.59 -9.43 -31.17
C GLY A 321 20.14 -9.00 -30.88
N PRO A 322 19.14 -9.73 -31.40
CA PRO A 322 17.72 -9.36 -31.27
C PRO A 322 17.18 -9.44 -29.82
N LEU A 323 17.95 -10.02 -28.90
CA LEU A 323 17.68 -10.05 -27.46
C LEU A 323 18.52 -8.98 -26.72
N ALA A 324 18.65 -7.78 -27.31
CA ALA A 324 19.55 -6.70 -26.90
C ALA A 324 19.57 -6.43 -25.37
N ALA A 325 18.41 -6.57 -24.74
CA ALA A 325 18.23 -6.67 -23.31
C ALA A 325 17.02 -7.55 -23.00
N PHE A 326 16.97 -8.14 -21.81
CA PHE A 326 15.70 -8.63 -21.28
C PHE A 326 14.74 -7.45 -21.10
N GLY A 327 13.44 -7.64 -21.36
CA GLY A 327 12.45 -6.60 -21.06
C GLY A 327 12.32 -6.37 -19.55
N ASP A 328 11.92 -5.17 -19.14
CA ASP A 328 11.81 -4.77 -17.72
C ASP A 328 10.97 -5.76 -16.88
N GLY A 329 9.90 -6.28 -17.48
CA GLY A 329 9.06 -7.31 -16.85
C GLY A 329 9.80 -8.59 -16.48
N VAL A 330 10.87 -8.97 -17.19
CA VAL A 330 11.67 -10.16 -16.88
C VAL A 330 12.44 -9.98 -15.57
N TYR A 331 13.08 -8.83 -15.35
CA TYR A 331 13.82 -8.55 -14.13
C TYR A 331 12.90 -8.56 -12.91
N LEU A 332 11.73 -7.91 -13.04
CA LEU A 332 10.73 -7.87 -12.00
C LEU A 332 10.19 -9.28 -11.70
N MET A 333 9.78 -10.02 -12.73
CA MET A 333 9.27 -11.38 -12.54
C MET A 333 10.31 -12.31 -11.94
N ALA A 334 11.57 -12.26 -12.41
CA ALA A 334 12.66 -13.04 -11.83
C ALA A 334 12.90 -12.67 -10.36
N PHE A 335 12.94 -11.38 -10.03
CA PHE A 335 13.10 -10.90 -8.66
C PHE A 335 12.00 -11.42 -7.74
N LEU A 336 10.75 -11.32 -8.17
CA LEU A 336 9.61 -11.80 -7.41
C LEU A 336 9.64 -13.32 -7.29
N SER A 337 9.80 -14.07 -8.38
CA SER A 337 9.87 -15.54 -8.34
C SER A 337 10.96 -16.04 -7.38
N ILE A 338 12.17 -15.48 -7.44
CA ILE A 338 13.26 -15.86 -6.54
C ILE A 338 12.96 -15.45 -5.09
N THR A 339 12.35 -14.27 -4.87
CA THR A 339 11.87 -13.86 -3.54
C THR A 339 10.94 -14.91 -2.94
N PHE A 340 9.94 -15.37 -3.70
CA PHE A 340 8.99 -16.37 -3.24
C PHE A 340 9.62 -17.74 -3.01
N VAL A 341 10.55 -18.16 -3.87
CA VAL A 341 11.32 -19.41 -3.69
C VAL A 341 12.14 -19.35 -2.40
N PHE A 342 12.85 -18.24 -2.14
CA PHE A 342 13.60 -18.08 -0.89
C PHE A 342 12.69 -18.09 0.33
N LEU A 343 11.55 -17.41 0.29
CA LEU A 343 10.61 -17.44 1.40
C LEU A 343 10.05 -18.84 1.65
N PHE A 344 9.73 -19.58 0.58
CA PHE A 344 9.30 -20.96 0.69
C PHE A 344 10.39 -21.84 1.32
N LEU A 345 11.63 -21.75 0.86
CA LEU A 345 12.76 -22.50 1.44
C LEU A 345 13.01 -22.13 2.91
N LEU A 346 12.95 -20.84 3.26
CA LEU A 346 13.08 -20.38 4.65
C LEU A 346 11.91 -20.80 5.52
N SER A 347 10.72 -21.01 4.94
CA SER A 347 9.54 -21.49 5.67
C SER A 347 9.62 -22.96 6.06
N GLN A 348 10.41 -23.76 5.33
CA GLN A 348 10.58 -25.19 5.60
C GLN A 348 11.48 -25.45 6.81
N ASP A 349 12.29 -24.47 7.21
CA ASP A 349 13.18 -24.57 8.37
C ASP A 349 12.68 -23.63 9.49
N PRO A 350 11.97 -24.17 10.51
CA PRO A 350 11.43 -23.37 11.62
C PRO A 350 12.50 -22.58 12.38
N SER A 351 13.77 -23.02 12.34
CA SER A 351 14.89 -22.36 12.99
C SER A 351 15.45 -21.16 12.21
N LYS A 352 15.18 -21.11 10.90
CA LYS A 352 15.63 -20.04 9.98
C LYS A 352 14.50 -19.14 9.49
N SER A 353 13.26 -19.45 9.87
CA SER A 353 12.14 -18.55 9.69
C SER A 353 12.52 -17.17 10.20
N LEU A 354 12.41 -16.16 9.33
CA LEU A 354 12.54 -14.74 9.69
C LEU A 354 11.52 -14.32 10.79
N ALA A 355 10.62 -15.24 11.17
CA ALA A 355 9.65 -15.27 12.26
C ALA A 355 8.47 -14.28 12.12
N PRO A 356 7.20 -14.77 12.08
CA PRO A 356 6.76 -16.12 11.70
C PRO A 356 5.60 -16.18 10.69
N ILE A 357 5.59 -17.28 9.92
CA ILE A 357 4.40 -17.91 9.30
C ILE A 357 3.58 -18.57 10.44
N ARG A 358 3.07 -17.76 11.36
CA ARG A 358 1.95 -17.95 12.33
C ARG A 358 2.03 -16.86 13.43
N PRO A 359 0.94 -16.13 13.73
CA PRO A 359 0.94 -15.06 14.74
C PRO A 359 1.00 -15.59 16.18
N ARG A 360 1.48 -14.74 17.10
CA ARG A 360 1.13 -14.80 18.53
C ARG A 360 -0.33 -14.35 18.69
N ASP A 361 -1.09 -15.10 19.48
CA ASP A 361 -2.46 -14.78 19.92
C ASP A 361 -2.54 -13.48 20.71
#